data_AF-A0A531LBH7-F1
#
_entry.id   AF-A0A531LBH7-F1
#
_cell.length_a   1.000
_cell.length_b   1.000
_cell.length_c   1.000
_cell.angle_alpha   90.00
_cell.angle_beta   90.00
_cell.angle_gamma   90.00
#
_symmetry.space_group_name_H-M   'P 1'
#
loop_
_entity.id
_entity.type
_entity.pdbx_description
1 polymer ?
#
loop_
_entity_poly.entity_id
_entity_poly.type
_entity_poly.pdbx_seq_one_letter_code
_entity_poly.pdbx_strand_id
1 'polypeptide(L)'
;LSYTTSPAYHMVAENTERYQAASFEEGAYLQIEVAGITKSGAKNPLAKQFLTFMTGPKFQDVIPETNWMFPAGKTEKPLHPAFDKLVKPTKTLLFSPEEVAANRKAWVDEWLSVMSK
;
A
#
# COMPACT_ATOMS: atom_id res chain seq x y z
N LEU A 1 -1.78 13.08 0.21
CA LEU A 1 -1.57 12.55 -1.14
C LEU A 1 -2.49 11.35 -1.32
N SER A 2 -3.10 11.19 -2.50
CA SER A 2 -3.91 10.01 -2.85
C SER A 2 -3.00 8.90 -3.39
N TYR A 3 -3.35 7.62 -3.22
CA TYR A 3 -2.59 6.50 -3.78
C TYR A 3 -2.81 6.41 -5.30
N THR A 4 -1.89 5.75 -6.02
CA THR A 4 -2.06 5.47 -7.47
C THR A 4 -3.32 4.64 -7.77
N THR A 5 -3.80 3.89 -6.78
CA THR A 5 -5.01 3.06 -6.81
C THR A 5 -6.29 3.78 -6.42
N SER A 6 -6.22 4.97 -5.82
CA SER A 6 -7.40 5.70 -5.37
C SER A 6 -8.42 6.02 -6.48
N PRO A 7 -8.03 6.27 -7.75
CA PRO A 7 -9.01 6.38 -8.84
C PRO A 7 -9.90 5.13 -9.02
N ALA A 8 -9.42 3.92 -8.68
CA ALA A 8 -10.23 2.71 -8.76
C ALA A 8 -11.44 2.76 -7.82
N TYR A 9 -11.29 3.34 -6.62
CA TYR A 9 -12.41 3.55 -5.70
C TYR A 9 -13.51 4.38 -6.34
N HIS A 10 -13.16 5.55 -6.88
CA HIS A 10 -14.12 6.46 -7.47
C HIS A 10 -14.79 5.86 -8.73
N MET A 11 -14.05 5.09 -9.53
CA MET A 11 -14.61 4.40 -10.69
C MET A 11 -15.59 3.29 -10.30
N VAL A 12 -15.27 2.49 -9.27
CA VAL A 12 -16.05 1.31 -8.88
C VAL A 12 -17.21 1.66 -7.95
N ALA A 13 -16.96 2.49 -6.93
CA ALA A 13 -17.94 2.81 -5.89
C ALA A 13 -18.81 4.03 -6.24
N GLU A 14 -18.25 5.02 -6.93
CA GLU A 14 -18.93 6.30 -7.21
C GLU A 14 -19.32 6.48 -8.68
N ASN A 15 -18.96 5.53 -9.56
CA ASN A 15 -19.18 5.62 -11.00
C ASN A 15 -18.66 6.93 -11.63
N THR A 16 -17.52 7.43 -11.16
CA THR A 16 -16.91 8.67 -11.68
C THR A 16 -15.42 8.50 -11.99
N GLU A 17 -14.99 9.08 -13.11
CA GLU A 17 -13.57 9.15 -13.52
C GLU A 17 -12.93 10.51 -13.20
N ARG A 18 -13.65 11.39 -12.48
CA ARG A 18 -13.20 12.76 -12.16
C ARG A 18 -11.89 12.79 -11.38
N TYR A 19 -11.65 11.79 -10.54
CA TYR A 19 -10.51 11.75 -9.63
C TYR A 19 -9.38 10.92 -10.24
N GLN A 20 -8.20 11.53 -10.31
CA GLN A 20 -7.02 10.94 -10.91
C GLN A 20 -5.83 11.06 -9.95
N ALA A 21 -4.90 10.11 -10.04
CA ALA A 21 -3.62 10.21 -9.37
C ALA A 21 -2.65 11.01 -10.27
N ALA A 22 -1.89 11.94 -9.68
CA ALA A 22 -0.87 12.66 -10.43
C ALA A 22 0.31 11.73 -10.78
N SER A 23 0.79 11.81 -12.02
CA SER A 23 1.99 11.11 -12.46
C SER A 23 3.19 12.05 -12.34
N PHE A 24 4.16 11.71 -11.50
CA PHE A 24 5.41 12.47 -11.31
C PHE A 24 6.56 11.83 -12.08
N GLU A 25 7.40 12.65 -12.73
CA GLU A 25 8.54 12.19 -13.54
C GLU A 25 9.68 11.60 -12.69
N GLU A 26 9.75 12.05 -11.42
CA GLU A 26 10.67 11.56 -10.39
C GLU A 26 10.31 10.13 -9.94
N GLY A 27 9.04 9.74 -10.08
CA GLY A 27 8.50 8.46 -9.65
C GLY A 27 7.54 8.57 -8.46
N ALA A 28 7.09 7.40 -8.00
CA ALA A 28 6.25 7.28 -6.81
C ALA A 28 6.93 6.40 -5.76
N TYR A 29 6.77 6.75 -4.48
CA TYR A 29 7.30 5.97 -3.37
C TYR A 29 6.42 4.75 -3.10
N LEU A 30 7.01 3.56 -3.08
CA LEU A 30 6.30 2.31 -2.80
C LEU A 30 6.02 2.19 -1.30
N GLN A 31 4.78 1.83 -0.98
CA GLN A 31 4.41 1.42 0.37
C GLN A 31 4.03 -0.05 0.38
N ILE A 32 4.54 -0.77 1.37
CA ILE A 32 4.20 -2.17 1.63
C ILE A 32 3.62 -2.23 3.04
N GLU A 33 2.34 -2.56 3.15
CA GLU A 33 1.70 -2.80 4.44
C GLU A 33 2.01 -4.21 4.93
N VAL A 34 2.42 -4.32 6.20
CA VAL A 34 2.89 -5.59 6.80
C VAL A 34 2.10 -5.94 8.05
N ALA A 35 1.99 -7.24 8.34
CA ALA A 35 1.49 -7.75 9.60
C ALA A 35 2.58 -8.56 10.31
N GLY A 36 2.68 -8.38 11.64
CA GLY A 36 3.66 -9.07 12.48
C GLY A 36 3.02 -9.76 13.67
N ILE A 37 3.54 -10.93 14.04
CA ILE A 37 3.11 -11.62 15.26
C ILE A 37 3.80 -10.97 16.46
N THR A 38 3.02 -10.55 17.45
CA THR A 38 3.56 -10.00 18.70
C THR A 38 4.25 -11.08 19.53
N LYS A 39 5.15 -10.69 20.46
CA LYS A 39 5.84 -11.63 21.37
C LYS A 39 4.87 -12.51 22.16
N SER A 40 3.74 -11.97 22.61
CA SER A 40 2.70 -12.74 23.30
C SER A 40 1.88 -13.59 22.33
N GLY A 41 1.53 -13.03 21.17
CA GLY A 41 0.77 -13.72 20.12
C GLY A 41 1.49 -14.95 19.56
N ALA A 42 2.82 -14.99 19.61
CA ALA A 42 3.62 -16.14 19.19
C ALA A 42 3.32 -17.43 19.99
N LYS A 43 2.72 -17.31 21.18
CA LYS A 43 2.25 -18.46 21.98
C LYS A 43 0.94 -19.06 21.45
N ASN A 44 0.22 -18.33 20.61
CA ASN A 44 -1.03 -18.77 20.01
C ASN A 44 -0.77 -19.33 18.60
N PRO A 45 -1.00 -20.63 18.35
CA PRO A 45 -0.77 -21.22 17.03
C PRO A 45 -1.64 -20.59 15.93
N LEU A 46 -2.78 -19.96 16.28
CA LEU A 46 -3.64 -19.27 15.32
C LEU A 46 -2.99 -18.02 14.73
N ALA A 47 -2.02 -17.40 15.40
CA ALA A 47 -1.34 -16.21 14.87
C ALA A 47 -0.61 -16.51 13.55
N LYS A 48 0.08 -17.66 13.49
CA LYS A 48 0.74 -18.12 12.26
C LYS A 48 -0.27 -18.49 11.18
N GLN A 49 -1.34 -19.19 11.55
CA GLN A 49 -2.40 -19.56 10.61
C GLN A 49 -3.06 -18.31 9.99
N PHE A 50 -3.28 -17.27 10.79
CA PHE A 50 -3.82 -16.00 10.33
C PHE A 50 -2.89 -15.32 9.33
N LEU A 51 -1.59 -15.22 9.61
CA LEU A 51 -0.65 -14.65 8.63
C LEU A 51 -0.57 -15.45 7.33
N THR A 52 -0.62 -16.79 7.41
CA THR A 52 -0.71 -17.64 6.20
C THR A 52 -2.00 -17.35 5.42
N PHE A 53 -3.14 -17.24 6.12
CA PHE A 53 -4.41 -16.86 5.50
C PHE A 53 -4.34 -15.48 4.84
N MET A 54 -3.73 -14.49 5.50
CA MET A 54 -3.58 -13.13 4.95
C MET A 54 -2.86 -13.14 3.60
N THR A 55 -1.87 -14.00 3.41
CA THR A 55 -1.15 -14.12 2.12
C THR A 55 -1.84 -15.02 1.10
N GLY A 56 -2.93 -15.68 1.50
CA GLY A 56 -3.69 -16.60 0.65
C GLY A 56 -4.79 -15.92 -0.17
N PRO A 57 -5.32 -16.60 -1.21
CA PRO A 57 -6.21 -15.96 -2.18
C PRO A 57 -7.50 -15.39 -1.60
N LYS A 58 -8.13 -16.07 -0.64
CA LYS A 58 -9.35 -15.58 0.00
C LYS A 58 -9.19 -14.20 0.66
N PHE A 59 -8.03 -13.93 1.25
CA PHE A 59 -7.75 -12.61 1.81
C PHE A 59 -7.32 -11.63 0.72
N GLN A 60 -6.45 -12.06 -0.19
CA GLN A 60 -5.91 -11.20 -1.24
C GLN A 60 -6.97 -10.74 -2.26
N ASP A 61 -8.01 -11.53 -2.50
CA ASP A 61 -9.12 -11.20 -3.40
C ASP A 61 -9.93 -9.98 -2.95
N VAL A 62 -10.05 -9.75 -1.64
CA VAL A 62 -10.86 -8.64 -1.13
C VAL A 62 -10.08 -7.34 -1.01
N ILE A 63 -8.74 -7.39 -0.96
CA ILE A 63 -7.89 -6.22 -0.77
C ILE A 63 -8.13 -5.11 -1.82
N PRO A 64 -8.23 -5.40 -3.13
CA PRO A 64 -8.40 -4.38 -4.15
C PRO A 64 -9.64 -3.50 -3.96
N GLU A 65 -10.75 -4.05 -3.47
CA GLU A 65 -12.04 -3.34 -3.41
C GLU A 65 -12.48 -3.00 -1.97
N THR A 66 -11.66 -3.36 -0.97
CA THR A 66 -11.91 -2.99 0.44
C THR A 66 -10.85 -2.05 0.99
N ASN A 67 -9.58 -2.32 0.67
CA ASN A 67 -8.44 -1.49 1.09
C ASN A 67 -7.95 -0.56 -0.03
N TRP A 68 -8.43 -0.74 -1.27
CA TRP A 68 -8.02 0.03 -2.45
C TRP A 68 -6.51 0.01 -2.70
N MET A 69 -5.91 -1.18 -2.57
CA MET A 69 -4.49 -1.43 -2.78
C MET A 69 -4.30 -2.64 -3.71
N PHE A 70 -3.13 -2.74 -4.34
CA PHE A 70 -2.78 -3.96 -5.06
C PHE A 70 -2.59 -5.15 -4.09
N PRO A 71 -2.98 -6.38 -4.47
CA PRO A 71 -2.73 -7.54 -3.65
C PRO A 71 -1.23 -7.86 -3.62
N ALA A 72 -0.74 -8.31 -2.46
CA ALA A 72 0.63 -8.75 -2.25
C ALA A 72 0.82 -10.26 -2.49
N GLY A 73 -0.28 -11.01 -2.62
CA GLY A 73 -0.27 -12.45 -2.85
C GLY A 73 -1.12 -12.86 -4.05
N LYS A 74 -1.25 -14.17 -4.25
CA LYS A 74 -2.02 -14.74 -5.36
C LYS A 74 -3.51 -14.48 -5.14
N THR A 75 -4.22 -14.06 -6.18
CA THR A 75 -5.70 -13.95 -6.20
C THR A 75 -6.32 -15.14 -6.93
N GLU A 76 -7.59 -15.47 -6.63
CA GLU A 76 -8.39 -16.43 -7.41
C GLU A 76 -9.05 -15.77 -8.61
N LYS A 77 -9.30 -14.46 -8.52
CA LYS A 77 -9.99 -13.67 -9.55
C LYS A 77 -9.08 -12.59 -10.15
N PRO A 78 -9.31 -12.20 -11.42
CA PRO A 78 -8.68 -11.01 -11.97
C PRO A 78 -9.16 -9.76 -11.20
N LEU A 79 -8.34 -8.71 -11.22
CA LEU A 79 -8.72 -7.42 -10.67
C LEU A 79 -9.84 -6.78 -11.51
N HIS A 80 -10.62 -5.90 -10.89
CA HIS A 80 -11.61 -5.11 -11.61
C HIS A 80 -10.93 -4.30 -12.74
N PRO A 81 -11.54 -4.16 -13.94
CA PRO A 81 -10.92 -3.43 -15.08
C PRO A 81 -10.54 -1.97 -14.80
N ALA A 82 -11.09 -1.37 -13.76
CA ALA A 82 -10.69 -0.03 -13.29
C ALA A 82 -9.19 0.04 -12.91
N PHE A 83 -8.60 -1.08 -12.46
CA PHE A 83 -7.18 -1.16 -12.12
C PHE A 83 -6.25 -1.02 -13.34
N ASP A 84 -6.73 -1.34 -14.54
CA ASP A 84 -5.96 -1.20 -15.79
C ASP A 84 -5.84 0.26 -16.24
N LYS A 85 -6.73 1.13 -15.76
CA LYS A 85 -6.77 2.57 -16.06
C LYS A 85 -5.89 3.40 -15.13
N LEU A 86 -5.31 2.80 -14.10
CA LEU A 86 -4.54 3.51 -13.09
C LEU A 86 -3.19 3.98 -13.63
N VAL A 87 -2.70 5.07 -13.07
CA VAL A 87 -1.35 5.56 -13.34
C VAL A 87 -0.33 4.50 -12.93
N LYS A 88 0.56 4.18 -13.86
CA LYS A 88 1.72 3.30 -13.62
C LYS A 88 2.96 4.18 -13.48
N PRO A 89 3.55 4.30 -12.27
CA PRO A 89 4.76 5.08 -12.08
C PRO A 89 5.88 4.57 -12.98
N THR A 90 6.58 5.49 -13.66
CA THR A 90 7.76 5.15 -14.49
C THR A 90 8.96 4.73 -13.65
N LYS A 91 9.02 5.21 -12.40
CA LYS A 91 10.04 4.88 -11.40
C LYS A 91 9.35 4.54 -10.08
N THR A 92 9.80 3.47 -9.45
CA THR A 92 9.39 3.06 -8.11
C THR A 92 10.51 3.38 -7.14
N LEU A 93 10.23 4.26 -6.17
CA LEU A 93 11.20 4.70 -5.17
C LEU A 93 11.00 3.92 -3.88
N LEU A 94 12.07 3.44 -3.27
CA LEU A 94 12.02 2.75 -1.99
C LEU A 94 13.41 2.81 -1.32
N PHE A 95 13.50 3.45 -0.16
CA PHE A 95 14.69 3.32 0.70
C PHE A 95 14.73 1.95 1.36
N SER A 96 15.94 1.47 1.67
CA SER A 96 16.09 0.26 2.49
C SER A 96 15.59 0.51 3.92
N PRO A 97 15.08 -0.52 4.62
CA PRO A 97 14.70 -0.41 6.01
C PRO A 97 15.84 0.11 6.90
N GLU A 98 17.09 -0.29 6.61
CA GLU A 98 18.28 0.11 7.36
C GLU A 98 18.57 1.61 7.18
N GLU A 99 18.46 2.11 5.95
CA GLU A 99 18.66 3.53 5.65
C GLU A 99 17.59 4.40 6.32
N VAL A 100 16.33 3.97 6.25
CA VAL A 100 15.24 4.66 6.97
C VAL A 100 15.48 4.62 8.48
N ALA A 101 15.88 3.48 9.05
CA ALA A 101 16.13 3.36 10.48
C ALA A 101 17.26 4.29 10.95
N ALA A 102 18.33 4.42 10.16
CA ALA A 102 19.47 5.28 10.46
C ALA A 102 19.12 6.78 10.38
N ASN A 103 18.26 7.18 9.45
CA ASN A 103 18.08 8.60 9.11
C ASN A 103 16.71 9.20 9.49
N ARG A 104 15.67 8.39 9.76
CA ARG A 104 14.28 8.86 9.93
C ARG A 104 14.13 10.01 10.94
N LYS A 105 14.90 9.98 12.03
CA LYS A 105 14.80 11.00 13.08
C LYS A 105 15.28 12.35 12.55
N ALA A 106 16.44 12.38 11.91
CA ALA A 106 17.00 13.61 11.36
C ALA A 106 16.08 14.22 10.30
N TRP A 107 15.56 13.40 9.37
CA TRP A 107 14.64 13.87 8.33
C TRP A 107 13.33 14.43 8.90
N VAL A 108 12.75 13.79 9.92
CA VAL A 108 11.52 14.29 10.58
C VAL A 108 11.79 15.59 11.34
N ASP A 109 12.90 15.67 12.07
CA ASP A 109 13.29 16.88 12.81
C ASP A 109 13.51 18.07 11.85
N GLU A 110 14.18 17.84 10.71
CA GLU A 110 14.38 18.83 9.65
C GLU A 110 13.04 19.30 9.07
N TRP A 111 12.18 18.36 8.67
CA TRP A 111 10.85 18.68 8.13
C TRP A 111 10.02 19.54 9.11
N LEU A 112 9.99 19.17 10.40
CA LEU A 112 9.28 19.93 11.42
C LEU A 112 9.84 21.35 11.58
N SER A 113 11.15 21.51 11.54
CA SER A 113 11.82 22.80 11.74
C SER A 113 11.47 23.85 10.68
N VAL A 114 11.11 23.39 9.46
CA VAL A 114 10.75 24.24 8.33
C VAL A 114 9.24 24.44 8.22
N MET A 115 8.45 23.41 8.51
CA MET A 115 7.01 23.40 8.24
C MET A 115 6.12 23.86 9.41
N SER A 116 6.66 23.93 10.64
CA SER A 116 5.85 24.21 11.86
C SER A 116 5.97 25.65 12.38
N LYS A 117 6.34 26.60 11.51
CA LYS A 117 6.38 28.04 11.83
C LYS A 117 5.16 28.77 11.29
#